data_AF-A0A4E0R4C9-F1
#
_entry.id   AF-A0A4E0R4C9-F1
#
_cell.length_a   1.000
_cell.length_b   1.000
_cell.length_c   1.000
_cell.angle_alpha   90.00
_cell.angle_beta   90.00
_cell.angle_gamma   90.00
#
_symmetry.space_group_name_H-M   'P 1'
#
loop_
_entity.id
_entity.type
_entity.pdbx_description
1 polymer ?
#
loop_
_entity_poly.entity_id
_entity_poly.type
_entity_poly.pdbx_seq_one_letter_code
_entity_poly.pdbx_strand_id
1 'polypeptide(L)'
;MSRILFYPHLRDVLRRLPEHYKRRYLEAHASQPINYIKTSPKLVGRTIQMENLAPGEYYDVPPKVMYPPESDRCLWAGEGIVVGNAQKNEMSDIYPRAWRPKLLQHLFYSEILNRWMTIIVTDRALQLIEQCGGLDYYILSTSESELHSRLGMHLKRDMLLRLISDDFCADDSQRRNTLLKKYSKFILPREEADWIGLTLEEAVKKQVKLEHEAAKSKIRPLKLVFAEDMLDQPKSTDHKQDTIPSSKSVLSADGILSRIWHKTKPDQTPEQSG
;
A
#
# COMPACT_ATOMS: atom_id res chain seq x y z
N MET A 1 -7.91 -11.55 10.59
CA MET A 1 -8.61 -11.49 9.29
C MET A 1 -8.91 -10.03 8.99
N SER A 2 -8.57 -9.55 7.79
CA SER A 2 -8.75 -8.15 7.44
C SER A 2 -10.25 -7.82 7.37
N ARG A 3 -10.64 -6.68 7.96
CA ARG A 3 -12.04 -6.21 7.96
C ARG A 3 -12.55 -5.93 6.54
N ILE A 4 -11.64 -5.79 5.58
CA ILE A 4 -11.90 -5.42 4.18
C ILE A 4 -12.85 -6.41 3.47
N LEU A 5 -12.77 -7.71 3.79
CA LEU A 5 -13.56 -8.73 3.09
C LEU A 5 -15.06 -8.68 3.42
N PHE A 6 -15.45 -8.05 4.55
CA PHE A 6 -16.83 -8.01 5.01
C PHE A 6 -17.63 -6.81 4.46
N TYR A 7 -16.96 -5.80 3.89
CA TYR A 7 -17.61 -4.58 3.41
C TYR A 7 -17.70 -4.55 1.88
N PRO A 8 -18.92 -4.55 1.28
CA PRO A 8 -19.09 -4.55 -0.16
C PRO A 8 -18.41 -3.38 -0.89
N HIS A 9 -18.51 -2.18 -0.32
CA HIS A 9 -17.92 -0.96 -0.91
C HIS A 9 -16.39 -1.02 -0.99
N LEU A 10 -15.72 -1.70 -0.06
CA LEU A 10 -14.27 -1.89 -0.11
C LEU A 10 -13.87 -2.90 -1.19
N ARG A 11 -14.74 -3.86 -1.51
CA ARG A 11 -14.52 -4.84 -2.59
C ARG A 11 -14.47 -4.17 -3.96
N ASP A 12 -15.27 -3.13 -4.17
CA ASP A 12 -15.23 -2.32 -5.39
C ASP A 12 -13.94 -1.50 -5.49
N VAL A 13 -13.45 -0.96 -4.36
CA VAL A 13 -12.15 -0.26 -4.31
C VAL A 13 -11.01 -1.22 -4.67
N LEU A 14 -11.03 -2.46 -4.17
CA LEU A 14 -10.01 -3.46 -4.51
C LEU A 14 -9.91 -3.73 -6.02
N ARG A 15 -11.03 -3.69 -6.74
CA ARG A 15 -11.03 -3.84 -8.21
C ARG A 15 -10.33 -2.67 -8.90
N ARG A 16 -10.44 -1.46 -8.36
CA ARG A 16 -9.84 -0.22 -8.91
C ARG A 16 -8.37 -0.02 -8.53
N LEU A 17 -7.82 -0.81 -7.60
CA LEU A 17 -6.40 -0.76 -7.27
C LEU A 17 -5.50 -1.03 -8.49
N PRO A 18 -4.31 -0.42 -8.56
CA PRO A 18 -3.38 -0.65 -9.67
C PRO A 18 -2.98 -2.12 -9.82
N GLU A 19 -2.76 -2.56 -11.07
CA GLU A 19 -2.42 -3.96 -11.37
C GLU A 19 -1.05 -4.36 -10.81
N HIS A 20 -0.05 -3.48 -10.91
CA HIS A 20 1.30 -3.74 -10.39
C HIS A 20 1.28 -4.00 -8.88
N TYR A 21 0.45 -3.27 -8.13
CA TYR A 21 0.26 -3.50 -6.70
C TYR A 21 -0.38 -4.87 -6.43
N LYS A 22 -1.42 -5.24 -7.18
CA LYS A 22 -2.10 -6.54 -7.02
C LYS A 22 -1.16 -7.71 -7.29
N ARG A 23 -0.39 -7.68 -8.38
CA ARG A 23 0.58 -8.74 -8.72
C ARG A 23 1.59 -8.93 -7.60
N ARG A 24 2.19 -7.84 -7.15
CA ARG A 24 3.17 -7.82 -6.07
C ARG A 24 2.60 -8.29 -4.73
N TYR A 25 1.37 -7.88 -4.39
CA TYR A 25 0.67 -8.36 -3.20
C TYR A 25 0.48 -9.88 -3.23
N LEU A 26 0.05 -10.43 -4.37
CA LEU A 26 -0.12 -11.87 -4.54
C LEU A 26 1.22 -12.62 -4.45
N GLU A 27 2.29 -12.09 -5.06
CA GLU A 27 3.64 -12.65 -4.97
C GLU A 27 4.16 -12.66 -3.53
N ALA A 28 3.96 -11.59 -2.78
CA ALA A 28 4.40 -11.48 -1.39
C ALA A 28 3.64 -12.43 -0.45
N HIS A 29 2.36 -12.71 -0.73
CA HIS A 29 1.53 -13.64 0.05
C HIS A 29 1.60 -15.08 -0.45
N ALA A 30 2.28 -15.34 -1.58
CA ALA A 30 2.57 -16.68 -2.01
C ALA A 30 3.50 -17.34 -0.97
N SER A 31 3.16 -18.54 -0.52
CA SER A 31 3.95 -19.26 0.48
C SER A 31 5.33 -19.58 -0.09
N GLN A 32 6.34 -18.79 0.29
CA GLN A 32 7.74 -19.07 -0.05
C GLN A 32 8.44 -19.79 1.10
N PRO A 33 9.36 -20.73 0.79
CA PRO A 33 10.16 -21.36 1.82
C PRO A 33 10.99 -20.30 2.54
N ILE A 34 11.18 -20.48 3.84
CA ILE A 34 11.98 -19.57 4.65
C ILE A 34 13.44 -19.77 4.26
N ASN A 35 14.04 -18.81 3.55
CA ASN A 35 15.36 -18.92 2.91
C ASN A 35 16.50 -19.37 3.84
N TYR A 36 16.44 -19.09 5.14
CA TYR A 36 17.51 -19.46 6.09
C TYR A 36 17.36 -20.86 6.68
N ILE A 37 16.17 -21.45 6.59
CA ILE A 37 15.96 -22.83 6.99
C ILE A 37 16.33 -23.65 5.76
N LYS A 38 17.60 -24.07 5.72
CA LYS A 38 18.06 -25.00 4.69
C LYS A 38 17.18 -26.24 4.78
N THR A 39 16.33 -26.46 3.80
CA THR A 39 15.69 -27.75 3.60
C THR A 39 16.82 -28.77 3.52
N SER A 40 16.81 -29.76 4.42
CA SER A 40 17.80 -30.83 4.38
C SER A 40 17.79 -31.43 2.96
N PRO A 41 18.95 -31.68 2.33
CA PRO A 41 18.96 -32.38 1.06
C PRO A 41 18.16 -33.67 1.22
N LYS A 42 17.34 -34.03 0.22
CA LYS A 42 16.62 -35.31 0.19
C LYS A 42 17.63 -36.45 0.34
N LEU A 43 17.90 -36.85 1.57
CA LEU A 43 18.77 -37.98 1.84
C LEU A 43 17.90 -39.22 1.73
N VAL A 44 18.10 -39.94 0.63
CA VAL A 44 17.89 -41.38 0.58
C VAL A 44 18.68 -41.95 1.76
N GLY A 45 17.98 -42.35 2.82
CA GLY A 45 18.62 -42.90 4.01
C GLY A 45 19.31 -44.21 3.67
N ARG A 46 20.62 -44.28 3.90
CA ARG A 46 21.28 -45.56 4.22
C ARG A 46 21.62 -45.52 5.70
N THR A 47 20.94 -46.34 6.49
CA THR A 47 21.39 -46.64 7.85
C THR A 47 22.63 -47.53 7.74
N ILE A 48 23.69 -47.24 8.51
CA ILE A 48 24.98 -47.99 8.46
C ILE A 48 24.80 -49.47 8.87
N GLN A 49 23.71 -49.81 9.56
CA GLN A 49 23.46 -51.16 10.08
C GLN A 49 22.49 -52.03 9.25
N MET A 50 21.76 -51.45 8.31
CA MET A 50 20.77 -52.18 7.50
C MET A 50 20.82 -51.63 6.09
N GLU A 51 21.18 -52.47 5.13
CA GLU A 51 21.25 -52.18 3.68
C GLU A 51 19.85 -51.93 3.04
N ASN A 52 18.86 -51.55 3.85
CA ASN A 52 17.51 -51.24 3.42
C ASN A 52 17.36 -49.71 3.36
N LEU A 53 16.92 -49.20 2.20
CA LEU A 53 16.50 -47.81 2.04
C LEU A 53 15.25 -47.56 2.88
N ALA A 54 15.42 -47.16 4.15
CA ALA A 54 14.33 -46.60 4.92
C ALA A 54 14.09 -45.15 4.43
N PRO A 55 12.85 -44.76 4.10
CA PRO A 55 12.54 -43.36 3.83
C PRO A 55 12.89 -42.54 5.08
N GLY A 56 13.77 -41.57 4.95
CA GLY A 56 13.99 -40.59 6.02
C GLY A 56 12.71 -39.81 6.25
N GLU A 57 12.36 -39.53 7.52
CA GLU A 57 11.26 -38.63 7.86
C GLU A 57 11.61 -37.23 7.35
N TYR A 58 11.07 -36.89 6.19
CA TYR A 58 11.36 -35.66 5.49
C TYR A 58 10.14 -34.74 5.60
N TYR A 59 10.32 -33.58 6.25
CA TYR A 59 9.30 -32.56 6.34
C TYR A 59 9.57 -31.50 5.25
N ASP A 60 8.78 -31.53 4.17
CA ASP A 60 8.79 -30.52 3.09
C ASP A 60 8.23 -29.16 3.55
N VAL A 61 7.56 -29.12 4.70
CA VAL A 61 6.86 -27.92 5.18
C VAL A 61 7.77 -27.14 6.13
N PRO A 62 8.11 -25.89 5.81
CA PRO A 62 8.90 -25.06 6.72
C PRO A 62 8.14 -24.84 8.04
N PRO A 63 8.84 -24.72 9.17
CA PRO A 63 8.18 -24.46 10.44
C PRO A 63 7.46 -23.11 10.40
N LYS A 64 6.30 -23.05 11.03
CA LYS A 64 5.53 -21.81 11.13
C LYS A 64 6.26 -20.83 12.03
N VAL A 65 6.71 -19.72 11.44
CA VAL A 65 7.29 -18.59 12.18
C VAL A 65 6.19 -17.63 12.58
N MET A 66 6.25 -17.15 13.82
CA MET A 66 5.38 -16.09 14.33
C MET A 66 6.13 -14.76 14.37
N TYR A 67 5.52 -13.73 13.78
CA TYR A 67 6.04 -12.36 13.76
C TYR A 67 5.18 -11.50 14.70
N PRO A 68 5.74 -11.00 15.82
CA PRO A 68 5.03 -10.09 16.72
C PRO A 68 5.02 -8.66 16.16
N PRO A 69 4.14 -7.75 16.60
CA PRO A 69 4.06 -6.38 16.05
C PRO A 69 5.34 -5.54 16.26
N GLU A 70 6.24 -5.96 17.16
CA GLU A 70 7.58 -5.40 17.30
C GLU A 70 8.46 -5.65 16.07
N SER A 71 8.29 -6.79 15.37
CA SER A 71 9.11 -7.12 14.19
C SER A 71 8.89 -6.13 13.05
N ASP A 72 7.66 -5.61 12.90
CA ASP A 72 7.32 -4.60 11.89
C ASP A 72 8.10 -3.30 12.05
N ARG A 73 8.58 -3.01 13.27
CA ARG A 73 9.37 -1.81 13.61
C ARG A 73 10.88 -2.05 13.52
N CYS A 74 11.31 -3.27 13.24
CA CYS A 74 12.70 -3.72 13.27
C CYS A 74 13.07 -4.36 11.92
N LEU A 75 14.34 -4.72 11.73
CA LEU A 75 14.77 -5.51 10.57
C LEU A 75 15.26 -6.89 11.03
N TRP A 76 14.40 -7.90 10.89
CA TRP A 76 14.70 -9.28 11.32
C TRP A 76 15.20 -10.18 10.18
N ALA A 77 15.19 -9.69 8.93
CA ALA A 77 15.64 -10.44 7.76
C ALA A 77 14.98 -11.82 7.59
N GLY A 78 13.66 -11.86 7.83
CA GLY A 78 12.86 -13.08 7.78
C GLY A 78 12.92 -13.95 9.04
N GLU A 79 13.83 -13.71 9.98
CA GLU A 79 13.81 -14.39 11.28
C GLU A 79 12.55 -14.04 12.06
N GLY A 80 12.07 -14.95 12.89
CA GLY A 80 10.98 -14.67 13.80
C GLY A 80 10.92 -15.69 14.91
N ILE A 81 9.82 -15.71 15.65
CA ILE A 81 9.67 -16.59 16.80
C ILE A 81 9.16 -17.94 16.30
N VAL A 82 9.99 -18.96 16.45
CA VAL A 82 9.58 -20.35 16.19
C VAL A 82 9.05 -20.92 17.50
N VAL A 83 7.83 -21.44 17.48
CA VAL A 83 7.24 -22.14 18.63
C VAL A 83 7.13 -23.61 18.27
N GLY A 84 7.58 -24.47 19.18
CA GLY A 84 7.50 -25.90 19.02
C GLY A 84 7.72 -26.61 20.34
N ASN A 85 8.09 -27.87 20.23
CA ASN A 85 8.37 -28.71 21.38
C ASN A 85 9.87 -28.98 21.45
N ALA A 86 10.41 -28.92 22.66
CA ALA A 86 11.79 -29.26 22.93
C ALA A 86 11.84 -30.46 23.86
N GLN A 87 12.92 -31.23 23.74
CA GLN A 87 13.21 -32.37 24.58
C GLN A 87 14.69 -32.25 24.98
N LYS A 88 15.02 -32.58 26.24
CA LYS A 88 16.40 -32.46 26.72
C LYS A 88 17.26 -33.63 26.25
N ASN A 89 16.75 -34.84 26.47
CA ASN A 89 17.32 -36.13 26.05
C ASN A 89 16.18 -36.99 25.47
N GLU A 90 16.48 -38.03 24.70
CA GLU A 90 15.46 -38.93 24.08
C GLU A 90 14.47 -39.55 25.08
N MET A 91 14.87 -39.71 26.34
CA MET A 91 14.05 -40.28 27.42
C MET A 91 13.35 -39.24 28.30
N SER A 92 13.58 -37.94 28.08
CA SER A 92 12.98 -36.87 28.91
C SER A 92 11.62 -36.42 28.36
N ASP A 93 10.78 -35.86 29.21
CA ASP A 93 9.49 -35.31 28.79
C ASP A 93 9.64 -34.18 27.76
N ILE A 94 8.68 -34.15 26.84
CA ILE A 94 8.56 -33.12 25.81
C ILE A 94 7.89 -31.89 26.43
N TYR A 95 8.49 -30.70 26.25
CA TYR A 95 7.94 -29.45 26.77
C TYR A 95 7.86 -28.37 25.69
N PRO A 96 6.87 -27.46 25.74
CA PRO A 96 6.76 -26.38 24.77
C PRO A 96 7.90 -25.38 24.94
N ARG A 97 8.50 -24.97 23.82
CA ARG A 97 9.59 -23.98 23.78
C ARG A 97 9.37 -22.99 22.64
N ALA A 98 9.66 -21.73 22.92
CA ALA A 98 9.74 -20.66 21.93
C ALA A 98 11.19 -20.24 21.74
N TRP A 99 11.68 -20.28 20.50
CA TRP A 99 13.00 -19.78 20.11
C TRP A 99 12.85 -18.37 19.58
N ARG A 100 13.56 -17.42 20.19
CA ARG A 100 13.50 -15.99 19.86
C ARG A 100 14.82 -15.55 19.23
N PRO A 101 14.80 -14.66 18.23
CA PRO A 101 16.02 -14.12 17.65
C PRO A 101 16.73 -13.18 18.63
N LYS A 102 18.04 -13.02 18.46
CA LYS A 102 18.84 -12.05 19.22
C LYS A 102 18.72 -10.69 18.55
N LEU A 103 18.19 -9.71 19.29
CA LEU A 103 17.99 -8.34 18.80
C LEU A 103 19.13 -7.43 19.28
N LEU A 104 19.63 -6.60 18.38
CA LEU A 104 20.72 -5.65 18.62
C LEU A 104 20.34 -4.30 18.05
N GLN A 105 20.67 -3.21 18.74
CA GLN A 105 20.46 -1.86 18.23
C GLN A 105 21.74 -1.38 17.53
N HIS A 106 21.63 -1.05 16.25
CA HIS A 106 22.76 -0.56 15.45
C HIS A 106 22.46 0.79 14.80
N LEU A 107 23.52 1.59 14.64
CA LEU A 107 23.47 2.87 13.95
C LEU A 107 23.85 2.65 12.48
N PHE A 108 22.95 3.00 11.57
CA PHE A 108 23.17 2.92 10.12
C PHE A 108 23.14 4.31 9.51
N TYR A 109 23.89 4.48 8.42
CA TYR A 109 23.81 5.64 7.55
C TYR A 109 23.18 5.21 6.22
N SER A 110 22.18 5.97 5.77
CA SER A 110 21.62 5.82 4.41
C SER A 110 22.21 6.89 3.50
N GLU A 111 22.80 6.45 2.40
CA GLU A 111 23.38 7.31 1.37
C GLU A 111 22.30 8.03 0.58
N ILE A 112 21.21 7.32 0.26
CA ILE A 112 20.08 7.82 -0.53
C ILE A 112 19.27 8.86 0.27
N LEU A 113 18.98 8.55 1.54
CA LEU A 113 18.21 9.44 2.41
C LEU A 113 19.10 10.51 3.10
N ASN A 114 20.43 10.37 3.00
CA ASN A 114 21.43 11.24 3.64
C ASN A 114 21.17 11.47 5.14
N ARG A 115 20.89 10.40 5.89
CA ARG A 115 20.61 10.49 7.34
C ARG A 115 21.12 9.27 8.10
N TRP A 116 21.50 9.52 9.35
CA TRP A 116 21.78 8.47 10.32
C TRP A 116 20.48 7.98 10.94
N MET A 117 20.34 6.67 11.13
CA MET A 117 19.17 6.04 11.71
C MET A 117 19.58 4.92 12.65
N THR A 118 18.91 4.82 13.78
CA THR A 118 19.13 3.73 14.72
C THR A 118 18.04 2.69 14.55
N ILE A 119 18.43 1.47 14.17
CA ILE A 119 17.51 0.37 13.86
C ILE A 119 17.85 -0.84 14.73
N ILE A 120 16.82 -1.50 15.23
CA ILE A 120 16.96 -2.80 15.88
C ILE A 120 17.03 -3.88 14.78
N VAL A 121 18.13 -4.63 14.78
CA VAL A 121 18.47 -5.64 13.79
C VAL A 121 18.76 -6.98 14.45
N THR A 122 18.61 -8.06 13.70
CA THR A 122 19.15 -9.37 14.07
C THR A 122 20.58 -9.54 13.57
N ASP A 123 21.32 -10.49 14.12
CA ASP A 123 22.69 -10.79 13.67
C ASP A 123 22.72 -11.20 12.19
N ARG A 124 21.75 -12.00 11.76
CA ARG A 124 21.56 -12.35 10.34
C ARG A 124 21.34 -11.13 9.47
N ALA A 125 20.48 -10.20 9.89
CA ALA A 125 20.22 -8.98 9.11
C ALA A 125 21.52 -8.18 8.92
N LEU A 126 22.35 -8.09 9.96
CA LEU A 126 23.67 -7.45 9.88
C LEU A 126 24.57 -8.14 8.85
N GLN A 127 24.66 -9.48 8.89
CA GLN A 127 25.43 -10.25 7.91
C GLN A 127 24.95 -10.05 6.47
N LEU A 128 23.63 -10.01 6.23
CA LEU A 128 23.08 -9.77 4.90
C LEU A 128 23.35 -8.34 4.40
N ILE A 129 23.27 -7.35 5.30
CA ILE A 129 23.61 -5.96 4.99
C ILE A 129 25.09 -5.85 4.59
N GLU A 130 25.98 -6.54 5.30
CA GLU A 130 27.40 -6.58 5.00
C GLU A 130 27.68 -7.28 3.65
N GLN A 131 27.05 -8.43 3.40
CA GLN A 131 27.14 -9.15 2.11
C GLN A 131 26.65 -8.31 0.93
N CYS A 132 25.61 -7.50 1.14
CA CYS A 132 25.08 -6.57 0.16
C CYS A 132 25.94 -5.30 -0.02
N GLY A 133 26.88 -5.04 0.88
CA GLY A 133 27.74 -3.85 0.84
C GLY A 133 27.04 -2.55 1.26
N GLY A 134 25.96 -2.64 2.06
CA GLY A 134 25.28 -1.47 2.63
C GLY A 134 23.78 -1.65 2.87
N LEU A 135 23.24 -0.85 3.79
CA LEU A 135 21.82 -0.90 4.19
C LEU A 135 20.88 -0.61 3.00
N ASP A 136 21.18 0.45 2.25
CA ASP A 136 20.35 0.89 1.12
C ASP A 136 20.28 -0.19 0.04
N TYR A 137 21.42 -0.81 -0.29
CA TYR A 137 21.46 -1.89 -1.28
C TYR A 137 20.67 -3.11 -0.81
N TYR A 138 20.84 -3.50 0.46
CA TYR A 138 20.09 -4.60 1.07
C TYR A 138 18.57 -4.37 1.00
N ILE A 139 18.07 -3.20 1.38
CA ILE A 139 16.63 -2.90 1.36
C ILE A 139 16.07 -2.91 -0.07
N LEU A 140 16.82 -2.36 -1.03
CA LEU A 140 16.39 -2.29 -2.43
C LEU A 140 16.44 -3.66 -3.12
N SER A 141 17.45 -4.48 -2.86
CA SER A 141 17.63 -5.80 -3.46
C SER A 141 16.68 -6.86 -2.88
N THR A 142 16.40 -6.81 -1.58
CA THR A 142 15.59 -7.81 -0.88
C THR A 142 14.11 -7.74 -1.29
N SER A 143 13.47 -8.88 -1.53
CA SER A 143 12.03 -8.95 -1.84
C SER A 143 11.17 -8.60 -0.62
N GLU A 144 9.90 -8.25 -0.83
CA GLU A 144 8.97 -8.00 0.28
C GLU A 144 8.77 -9.24 1.16
N SER A 145 8.70 -10.40 0.51
CA SER A 145 8.55 -11.70 1.15
C SER A 145 9.75 -12.10 1.97
N GLU A 146 10.94 -11.56 1.74
CA GLU A 146 12.12 -11.88 2.56
C GLU A 146 12.32 -10.86 3.68
N LEU A 147 12.02 -9.58 3.39
CA LEU A 147 12.24 -8.50 4.35
C LEU A 147 11.36 -8.61 5.60
N HIS A 148 10.10 -9.06 5.44
CA HIS A 148 9.13 -9.26 6.54
C HIS A 148 9.10 -8.12 7.57
N SER A 149 9.19 -6.86 7.10
CA SER A 149 9.25 -5.68 7.98
C SER A 149 8.58 -4.48 7.34
N ARG A 150 7.60 -3.90 8.05
CA ARG A 150 6.92 -2.68 7.61
C ARG A 150 7.86 -1.47 7.57
N LEU A 151 8.76 -1.34 8.55
CA LEU A 151 9.80 -0.31 8.54
C LEU A 151 10.68 -0.42 7.30
N GLY A 152 11.16 -1.64 7.00
CA GLY A 152 11.98 -1.89 5.82
C GLY A 152 11.25 -1.52 4.53
N MET A 153 9.97 -1.84 4.44
CA MET A 153 9.14 -1.50 3.29
C MET A 153 8.90 0.01 3.15
N HIS A 154 8.71 0.73 4.26
CA HIS A 154 8.60 2.19 4.25
C HIS A 154 9.90 2.83 3.79
N LEU A 155 11.05 2.37 4.30
CA LEU A 155 12.36 2.83 3.85
C LEU A 155 12.57 2.57 2.36
N LYS A 156 12.18 1.39 1.87
CA LYS A 156 12.25 1.04 0.45
C LYS A 156 11.46 2.03 -0.41
N ARG A 157 10.20 2.31 -0.04
CA ARG A 157 9.36 3.29 -0.73
C ARG A 157 10.00 4.68 -0.72
N ASP A 158 10.44 5.15 0.46
CA ASP A 158 11.03 6.48 0.62
C ASP A 158 12.33 6.62 -0.20
N MET A 159 13.18 5.58 -0.23
CA MET A 159 14.40 5.56 -1.05
C MET A 159 14.09 5.65 -2.54
N LEU A 160 13.12 4.86 -3.03
CA LEU A 160 12.73 4.88 -4.44
C LEU A 160 12.14 6.24 -4.85
N LEU A 161 11.26 6.81 -4.03
CA LEU A 161 10.74 8.16 -4.27
C LEU A 161 11.83 9.22 -4.24
N ARG A 162 12.82 9.07 -3.35
CA ARG A 162 13.95 9.99 -3.25
C ARG A 162 14.86 9.94 -4.48
N LEU A 163 15.05 8.75 -5.07
CA LEU A 163 15.80 8.60 -6.32
C LEU A 163 15.10 9.25 -7.51
N ILE A 164 13.77 9.32 -7.49
CA ILE A 164 12.95 9.91 -8.57
C ILE A 164 12.79 11.42 -8.41
N SER A 165 12.82 11.93 -7.17
CA SER A 165 12.64 13.36 -6.89
C SER A 165 13.73 14.22 -7.54
N ASP A 166 13.32 15.34 -8.16
CA ASP A 166 14.24 16.30 -8.79
C ASP A 166 15.19 16.94 -7.76
N ASP A 167 14.75 17.05 -6.50
CA ASP A 167 15.52 17.59 -5.38
C ASP A 167 16.67 16.67 -4.91
N PHE A 168 16.93 15.56 -5.60
CA PHE A 168 17.93 14.58 -5.18
C PHE A 168 19.33 15.22 -5.19
N CYS A 169 19.95 15.31 -4.01
CA CYS A 169 21.31 15.80 -3.83
C CYS A 169 21.57 17.17 -4.50
N ALA A 170 20.67 18.15 -4.28
CA ALA A 170 20.71 19.48 -4.91
C ALA A 170 22.10 20.14 -4.84
N ASP A 171 22.78 20.03 -3.70
CA ASP A 171 24.07 20.69 -3.43
C ASP A 171 25.24 20.07 -4.21
N ASP A 172 25.25 18.74 -4.38
CA ASP A 172 26.39 17.99 -4.93
C ASP A 172 26.04 17.19 -6.19
N SER A 173 26.33 17.75 -7.36
CA SER A 173 26.07 17.07 -8.65
C SER A 173 26.92 15.80 -8.85
N GLN A 174 28.16 15.80 -8.38
CA GLN A 174 29.03 14.62 -8.48
C GLN A 174 28.50 13.44 -7.67
N ARG A 175 28.08 13.70 -6.41
CA ARG A 175 27.49 12.69 -5.53
C ARG A 175 26.18 12.14 -6.12
N ARG A 176 25.35 13.00 -6.72
CA ARG A 176 24.14 12.57 -7.43
C ARG A 176 24.46 11.52 -8.50
N ASN A 177 25.43 11.83 -9.36
CA ASN A 177 25.79 10.96 -10.49
C ASN A 177 26.40 9.63 -10.03
N THR A 178 27.21 9.63 -8.97
CA THR A 178 27.78 8.38 -8.42
C THR A 178 26.70 7.50 -7.81
N LEU A 179 25.77 8.07 -7.04
CA LEU A 179 24.66 7.33 -6.44
C LEU A 179 23.69 6.80 -7.51
N LEU A 180 23.33 7.60 -8.51
CA LEU A 180 22.45 7.16 -9.59
C LEU A 180 23.08 6.00 -10.38
N LYS A 181 24.40 6.04 -10.61
CA LYS A 181 25.14 4.93 -11.22
C LYS A 181 25.08 3.67 -10.35
N LYS A 182 25.28 3.81 -9.02
CA LYS A 182 25.24 2.71 -8.04
C LYS A 182 23.86 2.04 -7.97
N TYR A 183 22.79 2.83 -7.96
CA TYR A 183 21.40 2.34 -7.79
C TYR A 183 20.59 2.28 -9.09
N SER A 184 21.24 2.34 -10.25
CA SER A 184 20.61 2.34 -11.58
C SER A 184 19.63 1.18 -11.81
N LYS A 185 19.87 0.01 -11.20
CA LYS A 185 19.04 -1.19 -11.30
C LYS A 185 17.64 -1.04 -10.67
N PHE A 186 17.46 -0.10 -9.75
CA PHE A 186 16.27 0.01 -8.92
C PHE A 186 15.38 1.21 -9.29
N ILE A 187 15.68 1.88 -10.40
CA ILE A 187 14.90 3.04 -10.85
C ILE A 187 13.54 2.54 -11.36
N LEU A 188 12.47 3.01 -10.72
CA LEU A 188 11.08 2.71 -11.05
C LEU A 188 10.33 4.02 -11.35
N PRO A 189 9.23 3.99 -12.12
CA PRO A 189 8.41 5.18 -12.31
C PRO A 189 7.75 5.62 -11.00
N ARG A 190 7.52 6.93 -10.86
CA ARG A 190 6.93 7.54 -9.65
C ARG A 190 5.62 6.86 -9.24
N GLU A 191 4.78 6.58 -10.23
CA GLU A 191 3.47 5.98 -10.02
C GLU A 191 3.59 4.62 -9.33
N GLU A 192 4.50 3.76 -9.76
CA GLU A 192 4.69 2.43 -9.15
C GLU A 192 5.41 2.51 -7.81
N ALA A 193 6.42 3.37 -7.69
CA ALA A 193 7.19 3.55 -6.47
C ALA A 193 6.29 3.95 -5.29
N ASP A 194 5.29 4.77 -5.56
CA ASP A 194 4.33 5.26 -4.58
C ASP A 194 3.45 4.17 -3.96
N TRP A 195 3.26 3.02 -4.62
CA TRP A 195 2.47 1.89 -4.12
C TRP A 195 3.31 0.81 -3.42
N ILE A 196 4.63 0.98 -3.38
CA ILE A 196 5.53 0.00 -2.78
C ILE A 196 5.38 -0.03 -1.25
N GLY A 197 5.25 -1.23 -0.69
CA GLY A 197 5.25 -1.43 0.75
C GLY A 197 3.98 -1.03 1.50
N LEU A 198 2.92 -0.66 0.78
CA LEU A 198 1.62 -0.39 1.38
C LEU A 198 0.92 -1.70 1.75
N THR A 199 0.44 -1.77 2.99
CA THR A 199 -0.50 -2.83 3.38
C THR A 199 -1.81 -2.72 2.59
N LEU A 200 -2.59 -3.79 2.53
CA LEU A 200 -3.86 -3.79 1.79
C LEU A 200 -4.81 -2.69 2.29
N GLU A 201 -4.85 -2.47 3.61
CA GLU A 201 -5.66 -1.42 4.23
C GLU A 201 -5.18 -0.02 3.85
N GLU A 202 -3.87 0.21 3.85
CA GLU A 202 -3.28 1.48 3.42
C GLU A 202 -3.49 1.75 1.94
N ALA A 203 -3.36 0.72 1.09
CA ALA A 203 -3.59 0.82 -0.35
C ALA A 203 -5.05 1.17 -0.66
N VAL A 204 -6.00 0.50 0.00
CA VAL A 204 -7.43 0.84 -0.11
C VAL A 204 -7.70 2.28 0.36
N LYS A 205 -7.14 2.67 1.51
CA LYS A 205 -7.29 4.03 2.04
C LYS A 205 -6.70 5.08 1.08
N LYS A 206 -5.54 4.79 0.49
CA LYS A 206 -4.87 5.65 -0.50
C LYS A 206 -5.74 5.79 -1.76
N GLN A 207 -6.28 4.69 -2.27
CA GLN A 207 -7.16 4.71 -3.44
C GLN A 207 -8.42 5.54 -3.21
N VAL A 208 -9.08 5.35 -2.06
CA VAL A 208 -10.26 6.15 -1.69
C VAL A 208 -9.91 7.63 -1.58
N LYS A 209 -8.73 7.96 -1.04
CA LYS A 209 -8.26 9.35 -0.95
C LYS A 209 -8.08 9.97 -2.35
N LEU A 210 -7.46 9.25 -3.28
CA LEU A 210 -7.28 9.71 -4.66
C LEU A 210 -8.63 9.93 -5.36
N GLU A 211 -9.57 9.00 -5.19
CA GLU A 211 -10.92 9.12 -5.76
C GLU A 211 -11.69 10.31 -5.18
N HIS A 212 -11.56 10.53 -3.87
CA HIS A 212 -12.15 11.69 -3.20
C HIS A 212 -11.55 13.01 -3.71
N GLU A 213 -10.23 13.08 -3.86
CA GLU A 213 -9.53 14.26 -4.41
C GLU A 213 -9.91 14.51 -5.87
N ALA A 214 -10.00 13.47 -6.68
CA ALA A 214 -10.45 13.54 -8.08
C ALA A 214 -11.93 13.96 -8.19
N ALA A 215 -12.80 13.46 -7.30
CA ALA A 215 -14.19 13.91 -7.24
C ALA A 215 -14.26 15.39 -6.84
N LYS A 216 -13.47 15.81 -5.85
CA LYS A 216 -13.41 17.19 -5.39
C LYS A 216 -12.93 18.15 -6.47
N SER A 217 -11.90 17.78 -7.24
CA SER A 217 -11.40 18.61 -8.34
C SER A 217 -12.36 18.65 -9.54
N LYS A 218 -13.10 17.56 -9.78
CA LYS A 218 -14.13 17.50 -10.82
C LYS A 218 -15.37 18.33 -10.49
N ILE A 219 -15.70 18.51 -9.21
CA ILE A 219 -16.82 19.37 -8.79
C ILE A 219 -16.48 20.82 -9.18
N ARG A 220 -16.96 21.23 -10.36
CA ARG A 220 -16.99 22.63 -10.78
C ARG A 220 -18.30 23.24 -10.30
N PRO A 221 -18.28 24.42 -9.67
CA PRO A 221 -19.51 25.08 -9.26
C PRO A 221 -20.37 25.39 -10.49
N LEU A 222 -21.67 25.11 -10.42
CA LEU A 222 -22.59 25.26 -11.57
C LEU A 222 -22.58 26.67 -12.15
N LYS A 223 -22.31 27.69 -11.33
CA LYS A 223 -22.16 29.08 -11.78
C LYS A 223 -21.10 29.24 -12.87
N LEU A 224 -19.97 28.53 -12.76
CA LEU A 224 -18.91 28.59 -13.77
C LEU A 224 -19.35 27.88 -15.04
N VAL A 225 -20.00 26.72 -14.92
CA VAL A 225 -20.56 25.98 -16.07
C VAL A 225 -21.58 26.84 -16.83
N PHE A 226 -22.55 27.44 -16.13
CA PHE A 226 -23.53 28.33 -16.77
C PHE A 226 -22.92 29.60 -17.36
N ALA A 227 -21.84 30.12 -16.77
CA ALA A 227 -21.14 31.27 -17.33
C ALA A 227 -20.39 30.90 -18.62
N GLU A 228 -19.76 29.73 -18.67
CA GLU A 228 -19.19 29.14 -19.88
C GLU A 228 -20.29 28.95 -20.94
N ASP A 229 -21.43 28.34 -20.57
CA ASP A 229 -22.58 28.12 -21.47
C ASP A 229 -23.17 29.44 -22.03
N MET A 230 -23.17 30.52 -21.24
CA MET A 230 -23.63 31.85 -21.69
C MET A 230 -22.65 32.52 -22.66
N LEU A 231 -21.35 32.29 -22.49
CA LEU A 231 -20.31 32.80 -23.39
C LEU A 231 -20.23 31.98 -24.68
N ASP A 232 -20.43 30.65 -24.57
CA ASP A 232 -20.54 29.69 -25.68
C ASP A 232 -21.87 29.78 -26.44
N GLN A 233 -22.79 30.64 -26.00
CA GLN A 233 -23.87 31.16 -26.84
C GLN A 233 -23.39 32.44 -27.57
N PRO A 234 -22.61 32.36 -28.68
CA PRO A 234 -22.30 33.54 -29.46
C PRO A 234 -23.56 34.04 -30.17
N LYS A 235 -23.93 35.30 -29.93
CA LYS A 235 -24.42 36.29 -30.92
C LYS A 235 -25.46 35.83 -31.97
N SER A 236 -26.25 34.78 -31.72
CA SER A 236 -27.38 34.40 -32.59
C SER A 236 -28.45 35.49 -32.65
N THR A 237 -28.33 36.49 -31.78
CA THR A 237 -29.13 37.72 -31.75
C THR A 237 -28.44 38.95 -32.35
N ASP A 238 -27.31 38.84 -33.08
CA ASP A 238 -26.73 40.00 -33.80
C ASP A 238 -27.25 40.15 -35.25
N HIS A 239 -28.22 39.34 -35.69
CA HIS A 239 -29.01 39.57 -36.92
C HIS A 239 -30.52 39.58 -36.67
N LYS A 240 -30.99 40.54 -35.87
CA LYS A 240 -32.29 41.20 -36.11
C LYS A 240 -32.09 42.70 -35.94
N GLN A 241 -31.72 43.34 -37.05
CA GLN A 241 -31.75 44.79 -37.21
C GLN A 241 -33.15 45.32 -36.89
N ASP A 242 -33.18 46.32 -36.02
CA ASP A 242 -33.94 47.56 -36.14
C ASP A 242 -35.38 47.46 -36.62
N THR A 243 -36.32 47.34 -35.69
CA THR A 243 -37.57 48.10 -35.74
C THR A 243 -37.99 48.50 -34.34
N ILE A 244 -37.85 49.79 -34.06
CA ILE A 244 -38.47 50.45 -32.91
C ILE A 244 -40.00 50.44 -33.16
N PRO A 245 -40.80 50.06 -32.15
CA PRO A 245 -41.86 50.97 -31.78
C PRO A 245 -41.86 51.23 -30.27
N SER A 246 -41.80 52.53 -30.00
CA SER A 246 -42.18 53.19 -28.77
C SER A 246 -43.48 52.63 -28.18
N SER A 247 -43.47 52.19 -26.92
CA SER A 247 -44.42 52.68 -25.92
C SER A 247 -44.05 52.19 -24.51
N LYS A 248 -44.31 53.09 -23.55
CA LYS A 248 -43.98 53.01 -22.12
C LYS A 248 -44.91 52.02 -21.38
N SER A 249 -44.37 51.32 -20.37
CA SER A 249 -44.98 51.18 -19.02
C SER A 249 -44.01 50.38 -18.12
N VAL A 250 -43.35 51.06 -17.18
CA VAL A 250 -43.62 51.02 -15.72
C VAL A 250 -43.52 49.62 -15.11
N LEU A 251 -42.41 49.44 -14.37
CA LEU A 251 -42.14 48.54 -13.26
C LEU A 251 -43.38 47.88 -12.62
N SER A 252 -43.38 46.55 -12.53
CA SER A 252 -44.08 45.83 -11.45
C SER A 252 -43.26 44.62 -11.04
N ALA A 253 -42.69 44.70 -9.83
CA ALA A 253 -41.85 43.70 -9.19
C ALA A 253 -42.65 42.78 -8.23
N ASP A 254 -43.95 42.62 -8.47
CA ASP A 254 -44.83 41.83 -7.62
C ASP A 254 -45.26 40.54 -8.32
N GLY A 255 -44.55 39.44 -8.07
CA GLY A 255 -44.99 38.15 -8.63
C GLY A 255 -44.32 36.87 -8.14
N ILE A 256 -43.21 36.92 -7.40
CA ILE A 256 -42.43 35.70 -7.09
C ILE A 256 -42.54 35.25 -5.62
N LEU A 257 -43.10 36.07 -4.72
CA LEU A 257 -43.14 35.74 -3.28
C LEU A 257 -44.46 35.13 -2.75
N SER A 258 -45.48 34.92 -3.58
CA SER A 258 -46.79 34.42 -3.10
C SER A 258 -46.99 32.89 -3.18
N ARG A 259 -45.96 32.09 -3.50
CA ARG A 259 -46.09 30.63 -3.64
C ARG A 259 -45.63 29.79 -2.45
N ILE A 260 -45.23 30.43 -1.35
CA ILE A 260 -44.75 29.74 -0.16
C ILE A 260 -45.59 30.20 1.02
N TRP A 261 -46.86 29.78 1.06
CA TRP A 261 -47.63 29.44 2.27
C TRP A 261 -49.11 29.27 1.93
N HIS A 262 -49.79 28.36 2.64
CA HIS A 262 -51.15 27.83 2.43
C HIS A 262 -51.18 26.70 1.37
N LYS A 263 -51.57 25.46 1.65
CA LYS A 263 -52.55 24.96 2.63
C LYS A 263 -52.30 23.47 2.95
N THR A 264 -52.60 23.13 4.19
CA THR A 264 -52.75 21.83 4.82
C THR A 264 -53.84 20.94 4.18
N LYS A 265 -53.59 19.61 4.16
CA LYS A 265 -54.52 18.47 3.92
C LYS A 265 -55.63 18.37 4.99
N PRO A 266 -56.62 17.43 4.95
CA PRO A 266 -56.95 16.39 3.94
C PRO A 266 -58.44 16.37 3.51
N ASP A 267 -58.75 15.61 2.45
CA ASP A 267 -60.10 15.35 1.96
C ASP A 267 -60.67 14.04 2.56
N GLN A 268 -61.96 14.06 2.92
CA GLN A 268 -62.73 12.95 3.50
C GLN A 268 -63.38 12.14 2.38
N THR A 269 -63.20 10.81 2.39
CA THR A 269 -63.95 9.88 1.52
C THR A 269 -65.30 9.52 2.14
N PRO A 270 -66.41 9.51 1.38
CA PRO A 270 -67.68 8.97 1.84
C PRO A 270 -67.80 7.47 1.53
N GLU A 271 -68.57 6.80 2.39
CA GLU A 271 -69.05 5.42 2.28
C GLU A 271 -69.84 5.17 0.99
N GLN A 272 -69.71 3.96 0.43
CA GLN A 272 -70.83 3.26 -0.19
C GLN A 272 -70.82 1.77 0.15
N SER A 273 -72.03 1.32 0.43
CA SER A 273 -72.51 0.01 0.85
C SER A 273 -72.57 -1.02 -0.28
N GLY A 274 -72.41 -2.28 0.09
CA GLY A 274 -72.57 -3.49 -0.74
C GLY A 274 -72.00 -4.69 -0.02
#